data_AF-A0A3M9ZNF6-F1
#
_entry.id   AF-A0A3M9ZNF6-F1
#
_cell.length_a   1.000
_cell.length_b   1.000
_cell.length_c   1.000
_cell.angle_alpha   90.00
_cell.angle_beta   90.00
_cell.angle_gamma   90.00
#
_symmetry.space_group_name_H-M   'P 1'
#
loop_
_entity.id
_entity.type
_entity.pdbx_description
1 polymer ?
#
loop_
_entity_poly.entity_id
_entity_poly.type
_entity_poly.pdbx_seq_one_letter_code
_entity_poly.pdbx_strand_id
1 'polypeptide(L)'
;MRGEPGMTGDGLEDYYCAPATYREPLLRGHPGNARRRASLEEIRNCLEAKIGTGHSLPLRFLGLMGPDSTLSAWAILHRHLKEIDPGLARTAATEHALARSEIWGAMKTGADMIPHLDPIHSRFYHRRSEALSQMCQELTEALGHAGKPVLLDSEMRAHIVDMARFGSEMDDDATRMVVEKVYIYRDKLEEACDICEEILGFRSFDFHRMAGSTLFEDIMLEVLTGLHNRDEQDADLVSRCQSLLERRSDMLGLGIRPKHGDNNAPRALLEFAFNISTRAGILPAEELNRHILEHYPKSHRFLGLDRASNLQKMVTKKSPLASTLSVFAGGQELTATIKVPYAGGNALMPLEIILGELDMADASPSALKKWRAGILAEQLWENLFEMEMYLRLRKSGASVTVDRRVGGKVVDLEFNGVYAEIYSPLAKQFVSLVDDPSLDFIGDVLAKSQLGSVGKSETIMIVDCPPTMFADVLGHEHRATSLLGQSCQPGGVFFVLGMCYPQRLYKFLPNPGAITPVSDVTIGLVSRALDVDLQPPRP
;
A
#
# COMPACT_ATOMS: atom_id res chain seq x y z
N MET A 1 -37.92 -10.01 20.37
CA MET A 1 -36.93 -9.74 21.45
C MET A 1 -36.35 -11.09 21.87
N ARG A 2 -35.17 -11.43 21.35
CA ARG A 2 -34.43 -12.63 21.77
C ARG A 2 -33.48 -12.18 22.88
N GLY A 3 -33.63 -12.76 24.06
CA GLY A 3 -32.76 -12.47 25.20
C GLY A 3 -31.34 -12.94 24.92
N GLU A 4 -30.38 -12.07 25.19
CA GLU A 4 -28.98 -12.44 25.29
C GLU A 4 -28.79 -13.44 26.45
N PRO A 5 -27.93 -14.46 26.31
CA PRO A 5 -27.59 -15.32 27.43
C PRO A 5 -26.71 -14.51 28.39
N GLY A 6 -27.27 -14.17 29.56
CA GLY A 6 -26.50 -13.58 30.65
C GLY A 6 -25.40 -14.54 31.10
N MET A 7 -24.14 -14.18 30.88
CA MET A 7 -23.01 -14.82 31.53
C MET A 7 -23.12 -14.52 33.04
N THR A 8 -23.34 -15.57 33.83
CA THR A 8 -23.19 -15.52 35.29
C THR A 8 -21.71 -15.39 35.65
N GLY A 9 -21.39 -14.74 36.78
CA GLY A 9 -20.01 -14.41 37.20
C GLY A 9 -19.01 -15.57 37.21
N ASP A 10 -19.47 -16.81 37.41
CA ASP A 10 -18.62 -18.01 37.39
C ASP A 10 -18.08 -18.35 35.98
N GLY A 11 -18.80 -17.99 34.91
CA GLY A 11 -18.40 -18.31 33.52
C GLY A 11 -17.30 -17.41 32.96
N LEU A 12 -17.16 -16.18 33.48
CA LEU A 12 -16.05 -15.29 33.13
C LEU A 12 -14.73 -15.78 33.76
N GLU A 13 -14.76 -16.30 34.99
CA GLU A 13 -13.56 -16.80 35.67
C GLU A 13 -12.94 -18.02 34.97
N ASP A 14 -13.77 -18.97 34.52
CA ASP A 14 -13.31 -20.16 33.79
C ASP A 14 -12.71 -19.78 32.42
N TYR A 15 -13.26 -18.76 31.76
CA TYR A 15 -12.72 -18.22 30.51
C TYR A 15 -11.32 -17.60 30.69
N TYR A 16 -11.09 -16.89 31.80
CA TYR A 16 -9.78 -16.30 32.10
C TYR A 16 -8.74 -17.34 32.53
N CYS A 17 -9.14 -18.42 33.21
CA CYS A 17 -8.23 -19.45 33.72
C CYS A 17 -7.85 -20.53 32.69
N ALA A 18 -8.62 -20.71 31.61
CA ALA A 18 -8.33 -21.71 30.58
C ALA A 18 -6.90 -21.60 30.00
N PRO A 19 -6.39 -20.42 29.59
CA PRO A 19 -5.01 -20.23 29.11
C PRO A 19 -3.91 -20.75 30.04
N ALA A 20 -4.10 -20.67 31.36
CA ALA A 20 -3.11 -21.07 32.36
C ALA A 20 -2.91 -22.59 32.46
N THR A 21 -3.91 -23.38 32.04
CA THR A 21 -3.84 -24.84 32.06
C THR A 21 -3.11 -25.41 30.84
N TYR A 22 -3.04 -24.64 29.74
CA TYR A 22 -2.32 -25.04 28.54
C TYR A 22 -0.80 -24.93 28.73
N ARG A 23 -0.09 -25.93 28.22
CA ARG A 23 1.36 -26.04 28.28
C ARG A 23 1.94 -25.75 26.90
N GLU A 24 3.00 -24.96 26.85
CA GLU A 24 3.76 -24.65 25.65
C GLU A 24 4.72 -25.82 25.33
N PRO A 25 4.47 -26.61 24.26
CA PRO A 25 5.31 -27.75 23.92
C PRO A 25 6.78 -27.40 23.74
N LEU A 26 7.08 -26.22 23.16
CA LEU A 26 8.46 -25.77 22.92
C LEU A 26 9.22 -25.43 24.20
N LEU A 27 8.52 -25.25 25.32
CA LEU A 27 9.13 -25.03 26.63
C LEU A 27 9.26 -26.29 27.45
N ARG A 28 8.71 -27.43 27.02
CA ARG A 28 8.78 -28.67 27.80
C ARG A 28 10.24 -29.11 27.96
N GLY A 29 10.70 -29.18 29.21
CA GLY A 29 12.09 -29.56 29.52
C GLY A 29 13.13 -28.45 29.25
N HIS A 30 12.71 -27.23 28.91
CA HIS A 30 13.63 -26.11 28.68
C HIS A 30 14.40 -25.74 29.96
N PRO A 31 15.72 -25.45 29.91
CA PRO A 31 16.51 -25.09 31.09
C PRO A 31 15.98 -23.85 31.83
N GLY A 32 15.34 -22.92 31.10
CA GLY A 32 14.67 -21.74 31.68
C GLY A 32 13.49 -22.06 32.61
N ASN A 33 12.97 -23.28 32.60
CA ASN A 33 11.86 -23.68 33.47
C ASN A 33 12.20 -23.67 34.96
N ALA A 34 13.47 -23.92 35.34
CA ALA A 34 13.89 -23.84 36.73
C ALA A 34 13.75 -22.41 37.28
N ARG A 35 14.19 -21.43 36.48
CA ARG A 35 14.05 -19.99 36.77
C ARG A 35 12.57 -19.59 36.84
N ARG A 36 11.77 -19.93 35.80
CA ARG A 36 10.33 -19.64 35.79
C ARG A 36 9.57 -20.24 36.97
N ARG A 37 9.96 -21.43 37.43
CA ARG A 37 9.39 -22.04 38.64
C ARG A 37 9.69 -21.19 39.88
N ALA A 38 10.94 -20.78 40.07
CA ALA A 38 11.32 -19.91 41.18
C ALA A 38 10.56 -18.57 41.13
N SER A 39 10.44 -17.95 39.94
CA SER A 39 9.69 -16.70 39.76
C SER A 39 8.19 -16.87 40.08
N LEU A 40 7.56 -17.99 39.71
CA LEU A 40 6.16 -18.27 40.07
C LEU A 40 5.98 -18.49 41.58
N GLU A 41 6.92 -19.17 42.23
CA GLU A 41 6.91 -19.37 43.69
C GLU A 41 7.11 -18.05 44.43
N GLU A 42 8.03 -17.19 43.96
CA GLU A 42 8.24 -15.85 44.50
C GLU A 42 6.96 -14.99 44.38
N ILE A 43 6.37 -14.94 43.18
CA ILE A 43 5.13 -14.20 42.95
C ILE A 43 4.03 -14.72 43.86
N ARG A 44 3.87 -16.04 43.99
CA ARG A 44 2.85 -16.65 44.87
C ARG A 44 3.06 -16.25 46.33
N ASN A 45 4.25 -16.46 46.88
CA ASN A 45 4.55 -16.18 48.28
C ASN A 45 4.35 -14.68 48.61
N CYS A 46 4.82 -13.80 47.72
CA CYS A 46 4.66 -12.36 47.89
C CYS A 46 3.20 -11.92 47.79
N LEU A 47 2.42 -12.55 46.90
CA LEU A 47 1.02 -12.24 46.73
C LEU A 47 0.18 -12.74 47.91
N GLU A 48 0.38 -13.99 48.35
CA GLU A 48 -0.28 -14.55 49.55
C GLU A 48 -0.02 -13.70 50.80
N ALA A 49 1.21 -13.18 50.96
CA ALA A 49 1.57 -12.29 52.05
C ALA A 49 0.84 -10.93 51.99
N LYS A 50 0.47 -10.46 50.79
CA LYS A 50 -0.18 -9.16 50.58
C LYS A 50 -1.70 -9.18 50.65
N ILE A 51 -2.33 -10.17 50.02
CA ILE A 51 -3.79 -10.23 49.89
C ILE A 51 -4.43 -11.39 50.68
N GLY A 52 -3.61 -12.13 51.45
CA GLY A 52 -4.04 -13.30 52.20
C GLY A 52 -4.24 -14.53 51.31
N THR A 53 -4.50 -15.68 51.92
CA THR A 53 -4.71 -16.96 51.23
C THR A 53 -6.14 -17.14 50.67
N GLY A 54 -6.98 -16.11 50.76
CA GLY A 54 -8.35 -16.11 50.23
C GLY A 54 -8.38 -16.07 48.70
N HIS A 55 -9.45 -16.66 48.12
CA HIS A 55 -9.70 -16.87 46.69
C HIS A 55 -9.69 -15.60 45.81
N SER A 56 -8.55 -14.92 45.72
CA SER A 56 -8.33 -13.91 44.69
C SER A 56 -8.06 -14.59 43.35
N LEU A 57 -8.67 -14.07 42.29
CA LEU A 57 -8.51 -14.56 40.92
C LEU A 57 -7.02 -14.77 40.52
N PRO A 58 -6.07 -13.87 40.88
CA PRO A 58 -4.65 -14.06 40.57
C PRO A 58 -3.99 -15.25 41.29
N LEU A 59 -4.32 -15.52 42.56
CA LEU A 59 -3.78 -16.68 43.29
C LEU A 59 -4.32 -18.01 42.73
N ARG A 60 -5.61 -18.05 42.35
CA ARG A 60 -6.18 -19.20 41.63
C ARG A 60 -5.51 -19.41 40.29
N PHE A 61 -5.31 -18.34 39.51
CA PHE A 61 -4.63 -18.38 38.23
C PHE A 61 -3.18 -18.90 38.34
N LEU A 62 -2.42 -18.41 39.32
CA LEU A 62 -1.07 -18.89 39.65
C LEU A 62 -1.01 -20.36 40.11
N GLY A 63 -2.11 -20.88 40.69
CA GLY A 63 -2.22 -22.29 41.05
C GLY A 63 -2.35 -23.22 39.84
N LEU A 64 -2.83 -22.70 38.71
CA LEU A 64 -3.01 -23.45 37.47
C LEU A 64 -1.78 -23.37 36.56
N MET A 65 -1.04 -22.27 36.64
CA MET A 65 0.21 -22.08 35.91
C MET A 65 1.31 -23.03 36.42
N GLY A 66 2.12 -23.52 35.50
CA GLY A 66 3.48 -23.97 35.84
C GLY A 66 4.54 -23.34 34.93
N PRO A 67 5.80 -23.79 35.03
CA PRO A 67 6.91 -23.10 34.39
C PRO A 67 6.80 -23.06 32.87
N ASP A 68 6.20 -24.08 32.25
CA ASP A 68 5.97 -24.25 30.81
C ASP A 68 4.58 -23.77 30.35
N SER A 69 3.92 -22.87 31.08
CA SER A 69 2.64 -22.29 30.65
C SER A 69 2.81 -21.43 29.39
N THR A 70 1.75 -21.30 28.59
CA THR A 70 1.72 -20.49 27.35
C THR A 70 2.07 -19.01 27.57
N LEU A 71 2.55 -18.32 26.52
CA LEU A 71 2.81 -16.87 26.58
C LEU A 71 1.57 -16.06 26.98
N SER A 72 0.39 -16.44 26.50
CA SER A 72 -0.88 -15.82 26.86
C SER A 72 -1.13 -15.88 28.38
N ALA A 73 -0.79 -16.99 29.03
CA ALA A 73 -0.92 -17.12 30.47
C ALA A 73 -0.01 -16.12 31.22
N TRP A 74 1.24 -15.99 30.81
CA TRP A 74 2.17 -15.02 31.39
C TRP A 74 1.74 -13.56 31.16
N ALA A 75 1.21 -13.24 29.98
CA ALA A 75 0.69 -11.91 29.68
C ALA A 75 -0.54 -11.55 30.53
N ILE A 76 -1.43 -12.51 30.77
CA ILE A 76 -2.60 -12.37 31.65
C ILE A 76 -2.15 -12.17 33.09
N LEU A 77 -1.19 -12.97 33.57
CA LEU A 77 -0.62 -12.82 34.92
C LEU A 77 -0.02 -11.41 35.12
N HIS A 78 0.80 -10.94 34.18
CA HIS A 78 1.37 -9.58 34.22
C HIS A 78 0.27 -8.52 34.34
N ARG A 79 -0.81 -8.63 33.55
CA ARG A 79 -1.92 -7.67 33.59
C ARG A 79 -2.61 -7.63 34.96
N HIS A 80 -2.90 -8.79 35.54
CA HIS A 80 -3.51 -8.88 36.87
C HIS A 80 -2.60 -8.36 37.97
N LEU A 81 -1.29 -8.62 37.88
CA LEU A 81 -0.33 -8.13 38.87
C LEU A 81 -0.09 -6.62 38.77
N LYS A 82 -0.23 -6.01 37.59
CA LYS A 82 0.06 -4.58 37.36
C LYS A 82 -0.71 -3.66 38.30
N GLU A 83 -1.93 -4.03 38.66
CA GLU A 83 -2.79 -3.26 39.55
C GLU A 83 -2.56 -3.56 41.04
N ILE A 84 -1.92 -4.69 41.36
CA ILE A 84 -1.73 -5.17 42.75
C ILE A 84 -0.31 -4.86 43.23
N ASP A 85 0.68 -5.21 42.43
CA ASP A 85 2.10 -5.03 42.73
C ASP A 85 2.91 -4.82 41.44
N PRO A 86 3.34 -3.58 41.15
CA PRO A 86 4.15 -3.28 39.97
C PRO A 86 5.51 -4.01 39.94
N GLY A 87 6.07 -4.37 41.10
CA GLY A 87 7.29 -5.17 41.21
C GLY A 87 7.06 -6.59 40.71
N LEU A 88 6.02 -7.27 41.21
CA LEU A 88 5.66 -8.62 40.75
C LEU A 88 5.21 -8.63 39.28
N ALA A 89 4.51 -7.57 38.85
CA ALA A 89 4.15 -7.38 37.45
C ALA A 89 5.39 -7.32 36.55
N ARG A 90 6.44 -6.61 36.96
CA ARG A 90 7.72 -6.59 36.23
C ARG A 90 8.35 -7.98 36.16
N THR A 91 8.36 -8.74 37.26
CA THR A 91 8.87 -10.13 37.26
C THR A 91 8.13 -11.00 36.25
N ALA A 92 6.79 -10.95 36.23
CA ALA A 92 5.97 -11.69 35.26
C ALA A 92 6.22 -11.22 33.80
N ALA A 93 6.39 -9.91 33.58
CA ALA A 93 6.70 -9.36 32.27
C ALA A 93 8.10 -9.79 31.77
N THR A 94 9.10 -9.84 32.67
CA THR A 94 10.44 -10.34 32.36
C THR A 94 10.41 -11.81 31.97
N GLU A 95 9.74 -12.67 32.75
CA GLU A 95 9.63 -14.09 32.40
C GLU A 95 8.80 -14.32 31.13
N HIS A 96 7.77 -13.50 30.87
CA HIS A 96 7.06 -13.51 29.59
C HIS A 96 8.00 -13.20 28.42
N ALA A 97 8.82 -12.15 28.53
CA ALA A 97 9.75 -11.77 27.48
C ALA A 97 10.86 -12.82 27.26
N LEU A 98 11.40 -13.39 28.34
CA LEU A 98 12.39 -14.46 28.27
C LEU A 98 11.79 -15.74 27.70
N ALA A 99 10.62 -16.18 28.18
CA ALA A 99 9.91 -17.33 27.62
C ALA A 99 9.63 -17.15 26.13
N ARG A 100 9.25 -15.94 25.69
CA ARG A 100 9.05 -15.62 24.27
C ARG A 100 10.33 -15.82 23.46
N SER A 101 11.46 -15.30 23.93
CA SER A 101 12.76 -15.50 23.27
C SER A 101 13.20 -16.97 23.28
N GLU A 102 12.96 -17.70 24.38
CA GLU A 102 13.27 -19.13 24.51
C GLU A 102 12.42 -19.99 23.56
N ILE A 103 11.12 -19.71 23.43
CA ILE A 103 10.23 -20.36 22.45
C ILE A 103 10.75 -20.11 21.04
N TRP A 104 11.00 -18.84 20.68
CA TRP A 104 11.53 -18.50 19.36
C TRP A 104 12.84 -19.23 19.07
N GLY A 105 13.79 -19.23 19.99
CA GLY A 105 15.06 -19.96 19.84
C GLY A 105 14.90 -21.48 19.76
N ALA A 106 13.82 -22.04 20.30
CA ALA A 106 13.53 -23.47 20.25
C ALA A 106 12.82 -23.91 18.95
N MET A 107 12.24 -22.97 18.18
CA MET A 107 11.59 -23.26 16.90
C MET A 107 12.60 -23.82 15.90
N LYS A 108 12.26 -24.95 15.27
CA LYS A 108 13.12 -25.59 14.26
C LYS A 108 12.41 -25.84 12.95
N THR A 109 11.08 -25.88 12.95
CA THR A 109 10.25 -26.27 11.80
C THR A 109 9.16 -25.24 11.51
N GLY A 110 8.52 -25.38 10.35
CA GLY A 110 7.34 -24.59 10.00
C GLY A 110 6.17 -24.84 10.96
N ALA A 111 5.96 -26.11 11.31
CA ALA A 111 4.95 -26.54 12.28
C ALA A 111 5.11 -25.86 13.66
N ASP A 112 6.36 -25.64 14.10
CA ASP A 112 6.63 -24.93 15.35
C ASP A 112 6.27 -23.44 15.28
N MET A 113 6.32 -22.84 14.08
CA MET A 113 6.11 -21.40 13.88
C MET A 113 4.63 -21.04 13.73
N ILE A 114 3.84 -21.86 13.01
CA ILE A 114 2.43 -21.57 12.67
C ILE A 114 1.59 -21.13 13.89
N PRO A 115 1.60 -21.84 15.04
CA PRO A 115 0.79 -21.45 16.21
C PRO A 115 1.13 -20.09 16.80
N HIS A 116 2.31 -19.54 16.48
CA HIS A 116 2.77 -18.23 16.93
C HIS A 116 2.58 -17.15 15.87
N LEU A 117 2.46 -17.51 14.59
CA LEU A 117 2.06 -16.61 13.52
C LEU A 117 0.56 -16.29 13.56
N ASP A 118 -0.29 -17.29 13.83
CA ASP A 118 -1.76 -17.13 13.86
C ASP A 118 -2.25 -16.00 14.80
N PRO A 119 -1.73 -15.83 16.03
CA PRO A 119 -2.13 -14.74 16.90
C PRO A 119 -1.60 -13.38 16.44
N ILE A 120 -0.42 -13.32 15.79
CA ILE A 120 0.14 -12.09 15.22
C ILE A 120 -0.76 -11.65 14.06
N HIS A 121 -1.12 -12.60 13.19
CA HIS A 121 -2.02 -12.39 12.06
C HIS A 121 -3.42 -11.96 12.55
N SER A 122 -3.99 -12.66 13.53
CA SER A 122 -5.30 -12.31 14.13
C SER A 122 -5.35 -10.89 14.70
N ARG A 123 -4.25 -10.40 15.31
CA ARG A 123 -4.16 -9.02 15.81
C ARG A 123 -4.10 -7.99 14.69
N PHE A 124 -3.45 -8.33 13.57
CA PHE A 124 -3.35 -7.47 12.40
C PHE A 124 -4.74 -7.09 11.85
N TYR A 125 -5.65 -8.06 11.73
CA TYR A 125 -7.03 -7.84 11.31
C TYR A 125 -7.80 -6.80 12.11
N HIS A 126 -7.45 -6.62 13.39
CA HIS A 126 -8.21 -5.75 14.28
C HIS A 126 -7.69 -4.29 14.36
N ARG A 127 -6.50 -3.95 13.84
CA ARG A 127 -5.86 -2.62 14.08
C ARG A 127 -5.15 -1.94 12.87
N ARG A 128 -5.28 -2.49 11.66
CA ARG A 128 -4.89 -1.95 10.32
C ARG A 128 -3.55 -1.18 10.21
N SER A 129 -3.48 0.13 10.50
CA SER A 129 -2.30 0.97 10.17
C SER A 129 -1.14 0.84 11.16
N GLU A 130 -1.40 0.92 12.47
CA GLU A 130 -0.37 0.68 13.49
C GLU A 130 0.05 -0.81 13.54
N ALA A 131 -0.85 -1.68 13.07
CA ALA A 131 -0.69 -3.12 13.16
C ALA A 131 0.29 -3.71 12.14
N LEU A 132 0.48 -3.09 10.96
CA LEU A 132 1.41 -3.57 9.92
C LEU A 132 2.87 -3.39 10.37
N SER A 133 3.21 -2.20 10.89
CA SER A 133 4.54 -1.93 11.46
C SER A 133 4.79 -2.80 12.70
N GLN A 134 3.78 -2.98 13.55
CA GLN A 134 3.87 -3.85 14.72
C GLN A 134 4.04 -5.33 14.33
N MET A 135 3.30 -5.82 13.34
CA MET A 135 3.44 -7.17 12.79
C MET A 135 4.83 -7.38 12.19
N CYS A 136 5.31 -6.42 11.40
CA CYS A 136 6.67 -6.45 10.85
C CYS A 136 7.71 -6.52 11.97
N GLN A 137 7.57 -5.70 13.02
CA GLN A 137 8.46 -5.73 14.17
C GLN A 137 8.39 -7.07 14.91
N GLU A 138 7.20 -7.58 15.21
CA GLU A 138 6.99 -8.85 15.92
C GLU A 138 7.54 -10.05 15.13
N LEU A 139 7.34 -10.08 13.80
CA LEU A 139 7.91 -11.10 12.91
C LEU A 139 9.43 -10.99 12.83
N THR A 140 9.98 -9.78 12.72
CA THR A 140 11.42 -9.55 12.68
C THR A 140 12.09 -9.97 13.98
N GLU A 141 11.49 -9.63 15.13
CA GLU A 141 11.93 -10.09 16.45
C GLU A 141 11.88 -11.61 16.55
N ALA A 142 10.76 -12.23 16.17
CA ALA A 142 10.59 -13.68 16.22
C ALA A 142 11.64 -14.42 15.38
N LEU A 143 11.85 -13.97 14.14
CA LEU A 143 12.77 -14.59 13.20
C LEU A 143 14.24 -14.30 13.52
N GLY A 144 14.54 -13.14 14.12
CA GLY A 144 15.86 -12.80 14.61
C GLY A 144 16.32 -13.69 15.77
N HIS A 145 15.37 -14.18 16.57
CA HIS A 145 15.63 -15.12 17.67
C HIS A 145 15.48 -16.59 17.29
N ALA A 146 14.84 -16.90 16.16
CA ALA A 146 14.65 -18.27 15.71
C ALA A 146 16.00 -18.98 15.45
N GLY A 147 16.14 -20.22 15.92
CA GLY A 147 17.36 -20.99 15.75
C GLY A 147 17.79 -21.08 14.29
N LYS A 148 19.06 -20.81 13.97
CA LYS A 148 19.60 -21.04 12.61
C LYS A 148 20.17 -22.45 12.51
N PRO A 149 19.77 -23.27 11.52
CA PRO A 149 18.74 -23.04 10.49
C PRO A 149 17.32 -23.48 10.94
N VAL A 150 16.29 -22.66 10.66
CA VAL A 150 14.88 -23.11 10.70
C VAL A 150 14.58 -23.82 9.38
N LEU A 151 14.03 -25.02 9.46
CA LEU A 151 13.55 -25.76 8.29
C LEU A 151 12.14 -25.27 7.96
N LEU A 152 12.01 -24.53 6.87
CA LEU A 152 10.71 -24.13 6.34
C LEU A 152 10.16 -25.30 5.52
N ASP A 153 9.38 -26.14 6.17
CA ASP A 153 8.81 -27.35 5.59
C ASP A 153 7.56 -27.05 4.72
N SER A 154 7.03 -28.10 4.10
CA SER A 154 5.83 -28.03 3.26
C SER A 154 4.59 -27.59 4.04
N GLU A 155 4.54 -27.73 5.36
CA GLU A 155 3.39 -27.30 6.17
C GLU A 155 3.34 -25.78 6.27
N MET A 156 4.48 -25.10 6.47
CA MET A 156 4.54 -23.64 6.41
C MET A 156 4.14 -23.11 5.03
N ARG A 157 4.63 -23.76 3.97
CA ARG A 157 4.26 -23.39 2.60
C ARG A 157 2.76 -23.54 2.36
N ALA A 158 2.18 -24.68 2.74
CA ALA A 158 0.75 -24.93 2.63
C ALA A 158 -0.08 -23.92 3.44
N HIS A 159 0.37 -23.57 4.65
CA HIS A 159 -0.30 -22.55 5.48
C HIS A 159 -0.33 -21.18 4.78
N ILE A 160 0.78 -20.72 4.21
CA ILE A 160 0.83 -19.45 3.47
C ILE A 160 -0.04 -19.51 2.20
N VAL A 161 -0.02 -20.63 1.48
CA VAL A 161 -0.87 -20.81 0.30
C VAL A 161 -2.35 -20.82 0.70
N ASP A 162 -2.71 -21.40 1.85
CA ASP A 162 -4.08 -21.36 2.37
C ASP A 162 -4.46 -19.95 2.83
N MET A 163 -3.55 -19.16 3.43
CA MET A 163 -3.76 -17.74 3.68
C MET A 163 -4.07 -16.98 2.38
N ALA A 164 -3.30 -17.24 1.32
CA ALA A 164 -3.56 -16.69 -0.01
C ALA A 164 -4.85 -17.25 -0.65
N ARG A 165 -5.29 -18.46 -0.32
CA ARG A 165 -6.52 -19.04 -0.88
C ARG A 165 -7.76 -18.40 -0.27
N PHE A 166 -7.80 -18.26 1.04
CA PHE A 166 -8.98 -17.81 1.79
C PHE A 166 -8.98 -16.31 2.11
N GLY A 167 -7.98 -15.57 1.63
CA GLY A 167 -7.72 -14.20 2.00
C GLY A 167 -8.56 -13.10 1.29
N SER A 168 -8.68 -11.94 1.91
CA SER A 168 -9.04 -10.62 1.37
C SER A 168 -7.79 -9.84 0.90
N GLU A 169 -7.90 -8.63 0.31
CA GLU A 169 -6.72 -7.79 0.00
C GLU A 169 -5.87 -7.47 1.25
N MET A 170 -6.48 -7.41 2.44
CA MET A 170 -5.73 -7.26 3.69
C MET A 170 -4.91 -8.50 4.03
N ASP A 171 -5.35 -9.66 3.55
CA ASP A 171 -4.66 -10.93 3.75
C ASP A 171 -3.53 -11.06 2.76
N ASP A 172 -3.58 -10.37 1.63
CA ASP A 172 -2.48 -10.27 0.69
C ASP A 172 -1.31 -9.50 1.32
N ASP A 173 -1.55 -8.38 2.00
CA ASP A 173 -0.49 -7.65 2.72
C ASP A 173 0.14 -8.48 3.84
N ALA A 174 -0.69 -9.16 4.64
CA ALA A 174 -0.22 -10.03 5.71
C ALA A 174 0.55 -11.24 5.16
N THR A 175 0.02 -11.88 4.11
CA THR A 175 0.65 -13.01 3.43
C THR A 175 1.97 -12.58 2.80
N ARG A 176 2.00 -11.46 2.08
CA ARG A 176 3.22 -10.86 1.52
C ARG A 176 4.25 -10.62 2.61
N MET A 177 3.87 -10.01 3.73
CA MET A 177 4.78 -9.75 4.85
C MET A 177 5.34 -11.04 5.46
N VAL A 178 4.50 -12.08 5.62
CA VAL A 178 4.94 -13.39 6.10
C VAL A 178 5.94 -14.01 5.11
N VAL A 179 5.65 -14.00 3.80
CA VAL A 179 6.57 -14.51 2.76
C VAL A 179 7.88 -13.72 2.77
N GLU A 180 7.82 -12.39 2.80
CA GLU A 180 8.97 -11.50 2.82
C GLU A 180 9.88 -11.81 4.01
N LYS A 181 9.32 -11.90 5.22
CA LYS A 181 10.14 -12.11 6.43
C LYS A 181 10.58 -13.55 6.62
N VAL A 182 9.71 -14.53 6.37
CA VAL A 182 10.01 -15.95 6.62
C VAL A 182 10.93 -16.53 5.55
N TYR A 183 10.70 -16.19 4.28
CA TYR A 183 11.46 -16.75 3.16
C TYR A 183 12.50 -15.77 2.62
N ILE A 184 12.07 -14.60 2.14
CA ILE A 184 12.94 -13.70 1.35
C ILE A 184 14.08 -13.11 2.20
N TYR A 185 13.78 -12.62 3.40
CA TYR A 185 14.79 -12.11 4.34
C TYR A 185 15.79 -13.17 4.81
N ARG A 186 15.43 -14.46 4.71
CA ARG A 186 16.30 -15.60 5.02
C ARG A 186 16.99 -16.17 3.78
N ASP A 187 16.95 -15.45 2.67
CA ASP A 187 17.54 -15.81 1.39
C ASP A 187 16.95 -17.10 0.77
N LYS A 188 15.69 -17.41 1.10
CA LYS A 188 14.93 -18.57 0.61
C LYS A 188 14.07 -18.22 -0.61
N LEU A 189 14.72 -17.68 -1.62
CA LEU A 189 14.07 -17.12 -2.81
C LEU A 189 13.44 -18.21 -3.70
N GLU A 190 14.05 -19.40 -3.77
CA GLU A 190 13.49 -20.54 -4.51
C GLU A 190 12.17 -21.00 -3.90
N GLU A 191 12.13 -21.12 -2.58
CA GLU A 191 10.93 -21.55 -1.85
C GLU A 191 9.82 -20.47 -1.90
N ALA A 192 10.18 -19.18 -2.01
CA ALA A 192 9.21 -18.11 -2.31
C ALA A 192 8.62 -18.25 -3.73
N CYS A 193 9.42 -18.65 -4.72
CA CYS A 193 8.92 -18.99 -6.06
C CYS A 193 7.98 -20.21 -6.04
N ASP A 194 8.21 -21.21 -5.18
CA ASP A 194 7.29 -22.35 -5.02
C ASP A 194 5.89 -21.88 -4.55
N ILE A 195 5.84 -20.91 -3.62
CA ILE A 195 4.57 -20.33 -3.15
C ILE A 195 3.83 -19.66 -4.31
N CYS A 196 4.53 -18.84 -5.09
CA CYS A 196 3.98 -18.21 -6.30
C CYS A 196 3.48 -19.25 -7.32
N GLU A 197 4.19 -20.36 -7.48
CA GLU A 197 3.78 -21.45 -8.36
C GLU A 197 2.49 -22.15 -7.89
N GLU A 198 2.36 -22.42 -6.59
CA GLU A 198 1.14 -22.99 -6.01
C GLU A 198 -0.06 -22.03 -6.13
N ILE A 199 0.16 -20.72 -5.90
CA ILE A 199 -0.84 -19.67 -6.09
C ILE A 199 -1.35 -19.63 -7.55
N LEU A 200 -0.45 -19.73 -8.54
CA LEU A 200 -0.85 -19.85 -9.95
C LEU A 200 -1.62 -21.13 -10.28
N GLY A 201 -1.51 -22.15 -9.43
CA GLY A 201 -2.24 -23.41 -9.56
C GLY A 201 -3.70 -23.36 -9.13
N PHE A 202 -4.18 -22.22 -8.59
CA PHE A 202 -5.56 -22.06 -8.14
C PHE A 202 -6.57 -22.25 -9.26
N ARG A 203 -7.73 -22.85 -8.91
CA ARG A 203 -8.80 -23.20 -9.86
C ARG A 203 -10.14 -22.69 -9.35
N SER A 204 -11.12 -22.59 -10.24
CA SER A 204 -12.51 -22.26 -9.90
C SER A 204 -12.62 -20.92 -9.16
N PHE A 205 -13.25 -20.88 -7.99
CA PHE A 205 -13.44 -19.65 -7.23
C PHE A 205 -12.12 -18.98 -6.82
N ASP A 206 -11.14 -19.76 -6.37
CA ASP A 206 -9.81 -19.28 -5.96
C ASP A 206 -9.07 -18.61 -7.11
N PHE A 207 -9.25 -19.11 -8.33
CA PHE A 207 -8.70 -18.49 -9.54
C PHE A 207 -9.27 -17.10 -9.77
N HIS A 208 -10.59 -16.93 -9.66
CA HIS A 208 -11.23 -15.63 -9.86
C HIS A 208 -10.81 -14.62 -8.80
N ARG A 209 -10.69 -15.06 -7.54
CA ARG A 209 -10.15 -14.25 -6.45
C ARG A 209 -8.72 -13.80 -6.75
N MET A 210 -7.85 -14.75 -7.09
CA MET A 210 -6.44 -14.47 -7.39
C MET A 210 -6.25 -13.66 -8.68
N ALA A 211 -7.22 -13.66 -9.60
CA ALA A 211 -7.17 -12.82 -10.80
C ALA A 211 -7.39 -11.32 -10.51
N GLY A 212 -8.05 -10.99 -9.39
CA GLY A 212 -8.24 -9.62 -8.91
C GLY A 212 -7.20 -9.15 -7.89
N SER A 213 -6.37 -10.06 -7.35
CA SER A 213 -5.32 -9.76 -6.37
C SER A 213 -3.97 -9.45 -7.04
N THR A 214 -3.18 -8.58 -6.43
CA THR A 214 -1.78 -8.28 -6.79
C THR A 214 -0.76 -9.08 -5.98
N LEU A 215 -1.18 -9.93 -5.03
CA LEU A 215 -0.31 -10.67 -4.11
C LEU A 215 0.82 -11.40 -4.83
N PHE A 216 0.49 -12.07 -5.95
CA PHE A 216 1.47 -12.80 -6.73
C PHE A 216 2.57 -11.86 -7.23
N GLU A 217 2.19 -10.72 -7.82
CA GLU A 217 3.13 -9.74 -8.32
C GLU A 217 3.93 -9.10 -7.19
N ASP A 218 3.30 -8.80 -6.06
CA ASP A 218 3.96 -8.20 -4.92
C ASP A 218 5.02 -9.13 -4.30
N ILE A 219 4.75 -10.44 -4.20
CA ILE A 219 5.77 -11.43 -3.79
C ILE A 219 6.89 -11.51 -4.84
N MET A 220 6.54 -11.56 -6.13
CA MET A 220 7.53 -11.64 -7.21
C MET A 220 8.45 -10.41 -7.25
N LEU A 221 7.94 -9.22 -6.94
CA LEU A 221 8.73 -7.99 -6.85
C LEU A 221 9.79 -8.08 -5.74
N GLU A 222 9.43 -8.60 -4.57
CA GLU A 222 10.36 -8.82 -3.45
C GLU A 222 11.42 -9.89 -3.79
N VAL A 223 11.03 -11.01 -4.41
CA VAL A 223 11.96 -12.06 -4.86
C VAL A 223 12.97 -11.50 -5.86
N LEU A 224 12.49 -10.76 -6.86
CA LEU A 224 13.33 -10.18 -7.90
C LEU A 224 14.23 -9.07 -7.38
N THR A 225 13.78 -8.31 -6.38
CA THR A 225 14.61 -7.31 -5.67
C THR A 225 15.70 -8.01 -4.87
N GLY A 226 15.38 -9.09 -4.16
CA GLY A 226 16.36 -9.95 -3.49
C GLY A 226 17.42 -10.48 -4.46
N LEU A 227 17.00 -10.99 -5.62
CA LEU A 227 17.89 -11.47 -6.69
C LEU A 227 18.76 -10.35 -7.29
N HIS A 228 18.18 -9.17 -7.52
CA HIS A 228 18.90 -8.04 -8.10
C HIS A 228 20.02 -7.54 -7.18
N ASN A 229 19.82 -7.63 -5.86
CA ASN A 229 20.76 -7.18 -4.85
C ASN A 229 21.88 -8.21 -4.56
N ARG A 230 21.88 -9.38 -5.19
CA ARG A 230 22.97 -10.36 -5.08
C ARG A 230 24.13 -9.99 -6.01
N ASP A 231 25.36 -10.17 -5.52
CA ASP A 231 26.58 -9.96 -6.31
C ASP A 231 26.66 -10.90 -7.52
N GLU A 232 26.16 -12.13 -7.38
CA GLU A 232 26.00 -13.11 -8.47
C GLU A 232 24.52 -13.44 -8.66
N GLN A 233 24.02 -13.24 -9.88
CA GLN A 233 22.63 -13.54 -10.23
C GLN A 233 22.48 -15.02 -10.57
N ASP A 234 21.57 -15.69 -9.87
CA ASP A 234 21.19 -17.07 -10.14
C ASP A 234 20.35 -17.15 -11.42
N ALA A 235 20.99 -17.60 -12.51
CA ALA A 235 20.35 -17.67 -13.83
C ALA A 235 19.15 -18.62 -13.88
N ASP A 236 19.17 -19.71 -13.11
CA ASP A 236 18.08 -20.69 -13.07
C ASP A 236 16.87 -20.09 -12.34
N LEU A 237 17.11 -19.40 -11.23
CA LEU A 237 16.05 -18.73 -10.48
C LEU A 237 15.47 -17.53 -11.25
N VAL A 238 16.29 -16.79 -12.00
CA VAL A 238 15.82 -15.72 -12.91
C VAL A 238 14.93 -16.29 -14.01
N SER A 239 15.35 -17.39 -14.65
CA SER A 239 14.57 -18.09 -15.67
C SER A 239 13.24 -18.60 -15.12
N ARG A 240 13.25 -19.10 -13.87
CA ARG A 240 12.05 -19.53 -13.16
C ARG A 240 11.09 -18.36 -12.89
N CYS A 241 11.61 -17.24 -12.39
CA CYS A 241 10.81 -16.02 -12.17
C CYS A 241 10.16 -15.54 -13.48
N GLN A 242 10.91 -15.54 -14.57
CA GLN A 242 10.38 -15.20 -15.89
C GLN A 242 9.23 -16.13 -16.29
N SER A 243 9.43 -17.44 -16.17
CA SER A 243 8.42 -18.45 -16.52
C SER A 243 7.13 -18.29 -15.71
N LEU A 244 7.26 -17.99 -14.41
CA LEU A 244 6.10 -17.74 -13.53
C LEU A 244 5.35 -16.47 -13.93
N LEU A 245 6.06 -15.38 -14.23
CA LEU A 245 5.46 -14.13 -14.68
C LEU A 245 4.80 -14.27 -16.06
N GLU A 246 5.40 -15.02 -16.99
CA GLU A 246 4.80 -15.30 -18.29
C GLU A 246 3.50 -16.11 -18.14
N ARG A 247 3.52 -17.16 -17.29
CA ARG A 247 2.31 -17.93 -16.94
C ARG A 247 1.24 -17.05 -16.32
N ARG A 248 1.60 -16.16 -15.39
CA ARG A 248 0.66 -15.20 -14.77
C ARG A 248 0.06 -14.24 -15.81
N SER A 249 0.89 -13.69 -16.70
CA SER A 249 0.47 -12.82 -17.80
C SER A 249 -0.52 -13.52 -18.73
N ASP A 250 -0.24 -14.77 -19.10
CA ASP A 250 -1.11 -15.59 -19.95
C ASP A 250 -2.42 -15.94 -19.23
N MET A 251 -2.35 -16.29 -17.96
CA MET A 251 -3.50 -16.59 -17.11
C MET A 251 -4.49 -15.41 -17.03
N LEU A 252 -3.95 -14.19 -16.90
CA LEU A 252 -4.70 -12.95 -16.87
C LEU A 252 -5.08 -12.42 -18.28
N GLY A 253 -4.66 -13.13 -19.35
CA GLY A 253 -4.89 -12.73 -20.73
C GLY A 253 -4.33 -11.36 -21.07
N LEU A 254 -3.16 -11.01 -20.53
CA LEU A 254 -2.56 -9.68 -20.69
C LEU A 254 -1.78 -9.53 -22.00
N GLY A 255 -1.31 -10.63 -22.59
CA GLY A 255 -0.56 -10.63 -23.85
C GLY A 255 0.75 -9.84 -23.79
N ILE A 256 1.27 -9.60 -22.59
CA ILE A 256 2.55 -8.92 -22.37
C ILE A 256 3.65 -9.96 -22.14
N ARG A 257 4.86 -9.60 -22.58
CA ARG A 257 6.08 -10.40 -22.50
C ARG A 257 7.22 -9.52 -21.97
N PRO A 258 8.23 -10.12 -21.33
CA PRO A 258 9.42 -9.38 -20.91
C PRO A 258 10.13 -8.78 -22.12
N LYS A 259 10.68 -7.57 -21.97
CA LYS A 259 11.51 -6.96 -23.03
C LYS A 259 12.82 -7.75 -23.12
N HIS A 260 13.20 -8.15 -24.33
CA HIS A 260 14.50 -8.78 -24.58
C HIS A 260 15.54 -7.71 -24.93
N GLY A 261 16.73 -7.78 -24.31
CA GLY A 261 17.87 -6.91 -24.65
C GLY A 261 18.47 -6.09 -23.51
N ASP A 262 17.90 -6.14 -22.30
CA ASP A 262 18.52 -5.53 -21.12
C ASP A 262 19.65 -6.40 -20.57
N ASN A 263 20.79 -5.77 -20.25
CA ASN A 263 21.96 -6.45 -19.65
C ASN A 263 21.71 -6.91 -18.20
N ASN A 264 20.55 -6.59 -17.61
CA ASN A 264 20.16 -6.96 -16.25
C ASN A 264 18.79 -7.65 -16.27
N ALA A 265 18.80 -8.98 -16.31
CA ALA A 265 17.59 -9.79 -16.46
C ALA A 265 16.59 -9.63 -15.28
N PRO A 266 17.01 -9.61 -13.99
CA PRO A 266 16.10 -9.32 -12.88
C PRO A 266 15.37 -7.97 -13.02
N ARG A 267 16.06 -6.92 -13.49
CA ARG A 267 15.46 -5.60 -13.71
C ARG A 267 14.35 -5.63 -14.76
N ALA A 268 14.58 -6.29 -15.90
CA ALA A 268 13.57 -6.44 -16.93
C ALA A 268 12.34 -7.23 -16.43
N LEU A 269 12.55 -8.20 -15.54
CA LEU A 269 11.48 -8.97 -14.91
C LEU A 269 10.71 -8.18 -13.84
N LEU A 270 11.36 -7.27 -13.10
CA LEU A 270 10.68 -6.33 -12.19
C LEU A 270 9.69 -5.45 -12.97
N GLU A 271 10.15 -4.86 -14.07
CA GLU A 271 9.27 -4.08 -14.96
C GLU A 271 8.11 -4.93 -15.50
N PHE A 272 8.39 -6.21 -15.81
CA PHE A 272 7.37 -7.12 -16.30
C PHE A 272 6.30 -7.45 -15.25
N ALA A 273 6.71 -7.81 -14.03
CA ALA A 273 5.81 -8.08 -12.89
C ALA A 273 4.91 -6.87 -12.58
N PHE A 274 5.49 -5.68 -12.57
CA PHE A 274 4.74 -4.45 -12.35
C PHE A 274 3.70 -4.19 -13.47
N ASN A 275 4.06 -4.46 -14.74
CA ASN A 275 3.12 -4.36 -15.85
C ASN A 275 1.97 -5.37 -15.77
N ILE A 276 2.19 -6.53 -15.17
CA ILE A 276 1.14 -7.52 -14.90
C ILE A 276 0.19 -7.00 -13.81
N SER A 277 0.73 -6.59 -12.66
CA SER A 277 -0.03 -6.09 -11.50
C SER A 277 -1.00 -4.98 -11.90
N THR A 278 -0.52 -4.00 -12.68
CA THR A 278 -1.32 -2.86 -13.12
C THR A 278 -2.44 -3.19 -14.13
N ARG A 279 -2.49 -4.42 -14.64
CA ARG A 279 -3.45 -4.88 -15.67
C ARG A 279 -4.30 -6.08 -15.24
N ALA A 280 -4.05 -6.66 -14.06
CA ALA A 280 -4.84 -7.74 -13.50
C ALA A 280 -6.27 -7.26 -13.14
N GLY A 281 -7.27 -8.14 -13.31
CA GLY A 281 -8.59 -7.96 -12.70
C GLY A 281 -9.51 -6.87 -13.25
N ILE A 282 -9.60 -6.65 -14.57
CA ILE A 282 -10.60 -5.71 -15.11
C ILE A 282 -11.97 -6.37 -15.22
N LEU A 283 -12.96 -5.81 -14.49
CA LEU A 283 -14.34 -6.26 -14.51
C LEU A 283 -14.95 -6.14 -15.92
N PRO A 284 -15.92 -7.01 -16.26
CA PRO A 284 -16.69 -6.89 -17.50
C PRO A 284 -17.31 -5.49 -17.67
N ALA A 285 -17.49 -5.08 -18.92
CA ALA A 285 -18.01 -3.75 -19.23
C ALA A 285 -19.39 -3.51 -18.62
N GLU A 286 -20.25 -4.54 -18.60
CA GLU A 286 -21.59 -4.45 -18.03
C GLU A 286 -21.58 -4.19 -16.53
N GLU A 287 -20.63 -4.78 -15.79
CA GLU A 287 -20.49 -4.63 -14.35
C GLU A 287 -19.92 -3.26 -13.99
N LEU A 288 -18.85 -2.84 -14.68
CA LEU A 288 -18.32 -1.48 -14.55
C LEU A 288 -19.38 -0.43 -14.89
N ASN A 289 -20.15 -0.62 -15.96
CA ASN A 289 -21.19 0.33 -16.35
C ASN A 289 -22.25 0.51 -15.24
N ARG A 290 -22.70 -0.59 -14.63
CA ARG A 290 -23.70 -0.57 -13.56
C ARG A 290 -23.17 0.20 -12.36
N HIS A 291 -21.96 -0.14 -11.92
CA HIS A 291 -21.30 0.50 -10.78
C HIS A 291 -21.11 2.00 -11.00
N ILE A 292 -20.59 2.39 -12.17
CA ILE A 292 -20.32 3.79 -12.50
C ILE A 292 -21.64 4.59 -12.57
N LEU A 293 -22.68 4.02 -13.19
CA LEU A 293 -23.97 4.70 -13.33
C LEU A 293 -24.64 4.96 -11.97
N GLU A 294 -24.51 4.04 -11.04
CA GLU A 294 -25.09 4.14 -9.70
C GLU A 294 -24.38 5.19 -8.83
N HIS A 295 -23.05 5.25 -8.88
CA HIS A 295 -22.26 6.08 -7.97
C HIS A 295 -21.70 7.38 -8.57
N TYR A 296 -21.52 7.45 -9.90
CA TYR A 296 -20.85 8.55 -10.60
C TYR A 296 -21.60 9.01 -11.87
N PRO A 297 -22.87 9.44 -11.75
CA PRO A 297 -23.73 9.73 -12.90
C PRO A 297 -23.24 10.89 -13.77
N LYS A 298 -22.58 11.92 -13.21
CA LYS A 298 -22.04 13.03 -14.02
C LYS A 298 -20.84 12.56 -14.82
N SER A 299 -19.93 11.81 -14.20
CA SER A 299 -18.77 11.21 -14.86
C SER A 299 -19.19 10.24 -15.96
N HIS A 300 -20.19 9.39 -15.70
CA HIS A 300 -20.78 8.49 -16.69
C HIS A 300 -21.20 9.23 -17.97
N ARG A 301 -21.99 10.30 -17.80
CA ARG A 301 -22.49 11.12 -18.89
C ARG A 301 -21.38 11.89 -19.59
N PHE A 302 -20.48 12.50 -18.82
CA PHE A 302 -19.37 13.28 -19.36
C PHE A 302 -18.45 12.42 -20.21
N LEU A 303 -18.15 11.19 -19.77
CA LEU A 303 -17.28 10.26 -20.48
C LEU A 303 -17.98 9.57 -21.66
N GLY A 304 -19.30 9.70 -21.79
CA GLY A 304 -20.07 9.05 -22.86
C GLY A 304 -20.06 7.53 -22.72
N LEU A 305 -20.19 7.05 -21.47
CA LEU A 305 -20.22 5.64 -21.13
C LEU A 305 -21.59 4.98 -21.37
N ASP A 306 -22.60 5.78 -21.73
CA ASP A 306 -23.89 5.35 -22.27
C ASP A 306 -23.74 4.49 -23.54
N ARG A 307 -22.66 4.72 -24.29
CA ARG A 307 -22.31 3.91 -25.45
C ARG A 307 -21.51 2.69 -24.99
N ALA A 308 -22.14 1.52 -25.03
CA ALA A 308 -21.50 0.23 -24.71
C ALA A 308 -20.13 0.06 -25.40
N SER A 309 -19.96 0.59 -26.62
CA SER A 309 -18.68 0.54 -27.36
C SER A 309 -17.51 1.25 -26.67
N ASN A 310 -17.76 2.34 -25.91
CA ASN A 310 -16.69 3.08 -25.24
C ASN A 310 -16.17 2.31 -24.04
N LEU A 311 -17.08 1.77 -23.24
CA LEU A 311 -16.76 0.99 -22.07
C LEU A 311 -16.15 -0.37 -22.45
N GLN A 312 -16.67 -1.01 -23.50
CA GLN A 312 -16.05 -2.21 -24.08
C GLN A 312 -14.62 -1.94 -24.57
N LYS A 313 -14.39 -0.82 -25.27
CA LYS A 313 -13.05 -0.43 -25.70
C LYS A 313 -12.14 -0.18 -24.51
N MET A 314 -12.63 0.46 -23.46
CA MET A 314 -11.90 0.76 -22.23
C MET A 314 -11.43 -0.52 -21.52
N VAL A 315 -12.34 -1.50 -21.39
CA VAL A 315 -12.06 -2.83 -20.82
C VAL A 315 -11.14 -3.65 -21.72
N THR A 316 -11.43 -3.73 -23.02
CA THR A 316 -10.61 -4.48 -23.99
C THR A 316 -9.20 -3.92 -24.10
N LYS A 317 -9.04 -2.59 -24.08
CA LYS A 317 -7.73 -1.93 -24.08
C LYS A 317 -7.07 -1.90 -22.71
N LYS A 318 -7.77 -2.31 -21.66
CA LYS A 318 -7.30 -2.30 -20.28
C LYS A 318 -6.78 -0.92 -19.84
N SER A 319 -7.55 0.13 -20.14
CA SER A 319 -7.15 1.51 -19.82
C SER A 319 -6.94 1.70 -18.30
N PRO A 320 -6.13 2.67 -17.86
CA PRO A 320 -5.97 3.02 -16.45
C PRO A 320 -7.31 3.24 -15.71
N LEU A 321 -8.31 3.83 -16.37
CA LEU A 321 -9.61 4.07 -15.77
C LEU A 321 -10.36 2.76 -15.48
N ALA A 322 -10.34 1.81 -16.41
CA ALA A 322 -10.94 0.49 -16.20
C ALA A 322 -10.25 -0.28 -15.07
N SER A 323 -8.91 -0.25 -14.99
CA SER A 323 -8.16 -0.89 -13.91
C SER A 323 -8.52 -0.29 -12.55
N THR A 324 -8.44 1.03 -12.41
CA THR A 324 -8.73 1.71 -11.12
C THR A 324 -10.16 1.48 -10.64
N LEU A 325 -11.12 1.44 -11.56
CA LEU A 325 -12.52 1.17 -11.22
C LEU A 325 -12.79 -0.29 -10.84
N SER A 326 -12.10 -1.23 -11.49
CA SER A 326 -12.28 -2.65 -11.18
C SER A 326 -11.74 -3.00 -9.80
N VAL A 327 -10.57 -2.45 -9.44
CA VAL A 327 -10.01 -2.57 -8.09
C VAL A 327 -10.96 -1.96 -7.05
N PHE A 328 -11.47 -0.75 -7.30
CA PHE A 328 -12.39 -0.09 -6.38
C PHE A 328 -13.71 -0.84 -6.20
N ALA A 329 -14.32 -1.30 -7.29
CA ALA A 329 -15.57 -2.07 -7.25
C ALA A 329 -15.39 -3.41 -6.52
N GLY A 330 -14.29 -4.13 -6.78
CA GLY A 330 -13.92 -5.34 -6.04
C GLY A 330 -13.77 -5.07 -4.54
N GLY A 331 -13.08 -3.99 -4.16
CA GLY A 331 -12.94 -3.56 -2.77
C GLY A 331 -14.27 -3.23 -2.07
N GLN A 332 -15.24 -2.64 -2.79
CA GLN A 332 -16.57 -2.36 -2.26
C GLN A 332 -17.44 -3.61 -2.10
N GLU A 333 -17.42 -4.54 -3.05
CA GLU A 333 -18.15 -5.81 -2.94
C GLU A 333 -17.62 -6.65 -1.77
N LEU A 334 -16.30 -6.63 -1.56
CA LEU A 334 -15.67 -7.20 -0.37
C LEU A 334 -16.16 -6.50 0.90
N THR A 335 -16.18 -5.15 0.95
CA THR A 335 -16.71 -4.40 2.09
C THR A 335 -18.14 -4.82 2.45
N ALA A 336 -19.01 -5.00 1.45
CA ALA A 336 -20.39 -5.45 1.65
C ALA A 336 -20.47 -6.87 2.21
N THR A 337 -19.53 -7.74 1.84
CA THR A 337 -19.49 -9.15 2.21
C THR A 337 -18.87 -9.38 3.59
N ILE A 338 -17.72 -8.76 3.87
CA ILE A 338 -16.92 -8.97 5.09
C ILE A 338 -17.04 -7.84 6.13
N LYS A 339 -17.80 -6.78 5.84
CA LYS A 339 -18.03 -5.61 6.72
C LYS A 339 -16.76 -4.89 7.17
N VAL A 340 -15.71 -4.92 6.34
CA VAL A 340 -14.46 -4.16 6.57
C VAL A 340 -14.48 -2.91 5.70
N PRO A 341 -14.27 -1.68 6.23
CA PRO A 341 -14.31 -0.47 5.44
C PRO A 341 -13.19 -0.43 4.39
N TYR A 342 -13.55 -0.39 3.09
CA TYR A 342 -12.62 -0.08 2.02
C TYR A 342 -12.40 1.44 1.91
N ALA A 343 -11.14 1.86 1.92
CA ALA A 343 -10.72 3.27 1.88
C ALA A 343 -9.90 3.62 0.63
N GLY A 344 -9.88 2.74 -0.39
CA GLY A 344 -9.20 3.03 -1.64
C GLY A 344 -9.93 4.13 -2.41
N GLY A 345 -9.18 5.09 -2.96
CA GLY A 345 -9.72 6.10 -3.86
C GLY A 345 -9.95 5.53 -5.26
N ASN A 346 -10.92 6.07 -6.01
CA ASN A 346 -11.02 5.83 -7.44
C ASN A 346 -10.89 7.15 -8.23
N ALA A 347 -10.55 7.02 -9.51
CA ALA A 347 -10.34 8.15 -10.40
C ALA A 347 -11.63 8.91 -10.77
N LEU A 348 -12.82 8.32 -10.56
CA LEU A 348 -14.10 8.97 -10.85
C LEU A 348 -14.57 9.89 -9.72
N MET A 349 -14.20 9.64 -8.47
CA MET A 349 -14.53 10.52 -7.36
C MET A 349 -14.04 11.97 -7.58
N PRO A 350 -12.75 12.24 -7.88
CA PRO A 350 -12.31 13.60 -8.18
C PRO A 350 -12.99 14.16 -9.45
N LEU A 351 -13.20 13.32 -10.48
CA LEU A 351 -13.90 13.76 -11.70
C LEU A 351 -15.34 14.20 -11.42
N GLU A 352 -16.07 13.48 -10.59
CA GLU A 352 -17.46 13.79 -10.23
C GLU A 352 -17.57 15.14 -9.52
N ILE A 353 -16.58 15.46 -8.66
CA ILE A 353 -16.50 16.75 -7.97
C ILE A 353 -16.15 17.86 -8.96
N ILE A 354 -15.13 17.66 -9.80
CA ILE A 354 -14.73 18.61 -10.83
C ILE A 354 -15.93 18.93 -11.74
N LEU A 355 -16.63 17.91 -12.25
CA LEU A 355 -17.81 18.08 -13.10
C LEU A 355 -19.01 18.69 -12.36
N GLY A 356 -19.06 18.57 -11.04
CA GLY A 356 -20.07 19.24 -10.22
C GLY A 356 -19.89 20.75 -10.14
N GLU A 357 -18.65 21.20 -10.24
CA GLU A 357 -18.24 22.60 -10.12
C GLU A 357 -17.90 23.25 -11.47
N LEU A 358 -17.67 22.45 -12.50
CA LEU A 358 -17.37 22.91 -13.85
C LEU A 358 -18.65 23.41 -14.53
N ASP A 359 -18.71 24.71 -14.81
CA ASP A 359 -19.69 25.22 -15.77
C ASP A 359 -19.28 24.75 -17.18
N MET A 360 -20.13 23.95 -17.82
CA MET A 360 -19.83 23.39 -19.14
C MET A 360 -19.82 24.45 -20.25
N ALA A 361 -20.37 25.65 -20.01
CA ALA A 361 -20.30 26.79 -20.93
C ALA A 361 -18.91 27.44 -20.94
N ASP A 362 -18.11 27.20 -19.92
CA ASP A 362 -16.85 27.89 -19.64
C ASP A 362 -15.62 27.24 -20.29
N ALA A 363 -15.70 25.95 -20.60
CA ALA A 363 -14.64 25.21 -21.29
C ALA A 363 -14.98 25.06 -22.79
N SER A 364 -13.97 25.17 -23.65
CA SER A 364 -14.18 25.00 -25.09
C SER A 364 -14.59 23.56 -25.43
N PRO A 365 -15.43 23.33 -26.46
CA PRO A 365 -15.80 21.98 -26.89
C PRO A 365 -14.58 21.11 -27.26
N SER A 366 -13.49 21.71 -27.73
CA SER A 366 -12.23 21.01 -28.00
C SER A 366 -11.54 20.53 -26.73
N ALA A 367 -11.48 21.37 -25.68
CA ALA A 367 -10.89 21.00 -24.39
C ALA A 367 -11.67 19.85 -23.73
N LEU A 368 -13.00 19.96 -23.70
CA LEU A 368 -13.87 18.89 -23.19
C LEU A 368 -13.68 17.56 -23.95
N LYS A 369 -13.46 17.64 -25.26
CA LYS A 369 -13.17 16.46 -26.10
C LYS A 369 -11.78 15.87 -25.79
N LYS A 370 -10.76 16.71 -25.61
CA LYS A 370 -9.39 16.31 -25.20
C LYS A 370 -9.46 15.57 -23.87
N TRP A 371 -10.00 16.21 -22.83
CA TRP A 371 -10.06 15.64 -21.49
C TRP A 371 -10.82 14.32 -21.46
N ARG A 372 -11.98 14.24 -22.13
CA ARG A 372 -12.72 12.98 -22.28
C ARG A 372 -11.86 11.89 -22.92
N ALA A 373 -11.19 12.20 -24.02
CA ALA A 373 -10.37 11.21 -24.74
C ALA A 373 -9.15 10.78 -23.93
N GLY A 374 -8.50 11.71 -23.22
CA GLY A 374 -7.35 11.44 -22.36
C GLY A 374 -7.71 10.60 -21.14
N ILE A 375 -8.83 10.90 -20.47
CA ILE A 375 -9.36 10.16 -19.32
C ILE A 375 -9.73 8.71 -19.69
N LEU A 376 -10.31 8.51 -20.88
CA LEU A 376 -10.63 7.16 -21.39
C LEU A 376 -9.41 6.38 -21.90
N ALA A 377 -8.24 7.02 -22.01
CA ALA A 377 -7.02 6.46 -22.56
C ALA A 377 -5.90 6.45 -21.50
N GLU A 378 -4.64 6.56 -21.93
CA GLU A 378 -3.47 6.43 -21.06
C GLU A 378 -3.17 7.69 -20.22
N GLN A 379 -3.77 8.83 -20.54
CA GLN A 379 -3.49 10.12 -19.89
C GLN A 379 -4.49 10.47 -18.78
N LEU A 380 -5.01 9.46 -18.08
CA LEU A 380 -6.03 9.60 -17.05
C LEU A 380 -5.69 10.69 -16.03
N TRP A 381 -4.59 10.51 -15.30
CA TRP A 381 -4.23 11.39 -14.18
C TRP A 381 -3.81 12.79 -14.65
N GLU A 382 -3.11 12.88 -15.78
CA GLU A 382 -2.70 14.17 -16.38
C GLU A 382 -3.91 15.02 -16.76
N ASN A 383 -4.92 14.43 -17.43
CA ASN A 383 -6.12 15.16 -17.82
C ASN A 383 -7.04 15.47 -16.61
N LEU A 384 -7.12 14.58 -15.61
CA LEU A 384 -7.85 14.88 -14.38
C LEU A 384 -7.22 16.05 -13.63
N PHE A 385 -5.90 16.06 -13.52
CA PHE A 385 -5.17 17.12 -12.85
C PHE A 385 -5.24 18.44 -13.63
N GLU A 386 -5.19 18.39 -14.96
CA GLU A 386 -5.38 19.57 -15.81
C GLU A 386 -6.77 20.19 -15.63
N MET A 387 -7.83 19.37 -15.62
CA MET A 387 -9.20 19.83 -15.34
C MET A 387 -9.33 20.45 -13.94
N GLU A 388 -8.71 19.82 -12.94
CA GLU A 388 -8.69 20.33 -11.57
C GLU A 388 -8.01 21.70 -11.48
N MET A 389 -6.82 21.83 -12.09
CA MET A 389 -6.06 23.07 -12.08
C MET A 389 -6.77 24.19 -12.85
N TYR A 390 -7.39 23.88 -14.00
CA TYR A 390 -8.24 24.81 -14.72
C TYR A 390 -9.32 25.42 -13.81
N LEU A 391 -10.05 24.55 -13.08
CA LEU A 391 -11.13 24.98 -12.19
C LEU A 391 -10.63 25.80 -11.00
N ARG A 392 -9.55 25.35 -10.35
CA ARG A 392 -8.92 26.02 -9.20
C ARG A 392 -8.40 27.41 -9.55
N LEU A 393 -7.73 27.55 -10.68
CA LEU A 393 -7.23 28.83 -11.17
C LEU A 393 -8.37 29.80 -11.46
N ARG A 394 -9.45 29.33 -12.11
CA ARG A 394 -10.65 30.14 -12.35
C ARG A 394 -11.33 30.59 -11.06
N LYS A 395 -11.51 29.68 -10.09
CA LYS A 395 -12.07 30.03 -8.77
C LYS A 395 -11.21 31.03 -8.00
N SER A 396 -9.92 31.07 -8.29
CA SER A 396 -8.99 32.06 -7.76
C SER A 396 -9.01 33.41 -8.50
N GLY A 397 -9.91 33.57 -9.47
CA GLY A 397 -10.11 34.79 -10.26
C GLY A 397 -9.23 34.90 -11.51
N ALA A 398 -8.55 33.82 -11.92
CA ALA A 398 -7.74 33.82 -13.14
C ALA A 398 -8.63 33.65 -14.39
N SER A 399 -8.27 34.36 -15.47
CA SER A 399 -8.82 34.06 -16.80
C SER A 399 -7.99 32.94 -17.40
N VAL A 400 -8.59 31.75 -17.59
CA VAL A 400 -7.86 30.54 -18.00
C VAL A 400 -8.31 30.07 -19.40
N THR A 401 -7.35 29.86 -20.28
CA THR A 401 -7.51 29.25 -21.61
C THR A 401 -6.85 27.88 -21.62
N VAL A 402 -7.52 26.89 -22.20
CA VAL A 402 -6.98 25.52 -22.38
C VAL A 402 -6.44 25.34 -23.81
N ASP A 403 -5.37 24.57 -23.97
CA ASP A 403 -4.72 24.24 -25.25
C ASP A 403 -4.30 25.48 -26.05
N ARG A 404 -3.55 26.39 -25.40
CA ARG A 404 -3.08 27.61 -26.04
C ARG A 404 -1.98 27.28 -27.03
N ARG A 405 -2.22 27.56 -28.32
CA ARG A 405 -1.21 27.41 -29.38
C ARG A 405 -0.19 28.53 -29.35
N VAL A 406 1.08 28.18 -29.18
CA VAL A 406 2.23 29.10 -29.22
C VAL A 406 3.37 28.46 -30.00
N GLY A 407 3.91 29.16 -31.00
CA GLY A 407 5.08 28.68 -31.75
C GLY A 407 4.92 27.32 -32.43
N GLY A 408 3.69 26.92 -32.77
CA GLY A 408 3.38 25.61 -33.35
C GLY A 408 3.24 24.46 -32.34
N LYS A 409 3.46 24.72 -31.05
CA LYS A 409 3.17 23.79 -29.94
C LYS A 409 1.87 24.17 -29.22
N VAL A 410 1.36 23.27 -28.40
CA VAL A 410 0.16 23.46 -27.58
C VAL A 410 0.60 23.40 -26.13
N VAL A 411 0.38 24.49 -25.40
CA VAL A 411 0.54 24.54 -23.95
C VAL A 411 -0.80 24.18 -23.31
N ASP A 412 -0.77 23.38 -22.23
CA ASP A 412 -1.99 22.91 -21.57
C ASP A 412 -2.88 24.06 -21.10
N LEU A 413 -2.33 24.99 -20.31
CA LEU A 413 -3.06 26.13 -19.77
C LEU A 413 -2.34 27.45 -20.06
N GLU A 414 -3.12 28.48 -20.36
CA GLU A 414 -2.68 29.87 -20.29
C GLU A 414 -3.58 30.61 -19.31
N PHE A 415 -3.00 31.36 -18.38
CA PHE A 415 -3.78 32.20 -17.48
C PHE A 415 -3.08 33.53 -17.20
N ASN A 416 -3.83 34.62 -17.35
CA ASN A 416 -3.32 35.99 -17.14
C ASN A 416 -1.98 36.26 -17.88
N GLY A 417 -1.78 35.67 -19.07
CA GLY A 417 -0.52 35.79 -19.84
C GLY A 417 0.62 34.87 -19.40
N VAL A 418 0.41 34.00 -18.41
CA VAL A 418 1.35 32.96 -17.96
C VAL A 418 1.01 31.64 -18.64
N TYR A 419 2.03 30.93 -19.09
CA TYR A 419 1.88 29.62 -19.74
C TYR A 419 2.23 28.49 -18.76
N ALA A 420 1.36 27.51 -18.61
CA ALA A 420 1.52 26.41 -17.68
C ALA A 420 1.36 25.05 -18.35
N GLU A 421 2.33 24.16 -18.13
CA GLU A 421 2.20 22.74 -18.44
C GLU A 421 1.77 21.99 -17.19
N ILE A 422 0.88 21.01 -17.38
CA ILE A 422 0.40 20.14 -16.33
C ILE A 422 1.02 18.77 -16.52
N TYR A 423 1.64 18.25 -15.47
CA TYR A 423 2.25 16.94 -15.50
C TYR A 423 1.79 16.09 -14.33
N SER A 424 1.24 14.92 -14.61
CA SER A 424 0.97 13.89 -13.60
C SER A 424 1.69 12.62 -14.05
N PRO A 425 2.95 12.44 -13.62
CA PRO A 425 3.70 11.25 -13.93
C PRO A 425 3.00 10.05 -13.30
N LEU A 426 2.90 8.97 -14.07
CA LEU A 426 2.42 7.72 -13.53
C LEU A 426 3.36 7.29 -12.39
N ALA A 427 2.82 6.82 -11.26
CA ALA A 427 3.61 6.21 -10.17
C ALA A 427 4.61 5.13 -10.66
N LYS A 428 4.34 4.58 -11.87
CA LYS A 428 5.21 3.72 -12.68
C LYS A 428 6.65 4.22 -12.90
N GLN A 429 6.93 5.51 -12.71
CA GLN A 429 8.27 6.07 -12.97
C GLN A 429 9.22 6.04 -11.77
N PHE A 430 8.76 5.70 -10.55
CA PHE A 430 9.56 5.94 -9.33
C PHE A 430 9.70 4.74 -8.40
N VAL A 431 9.58 3.52 -8.92
CA VAL A 431 10.13 2.35 -8.22
C VAL A 431 11.65 2.52 -8.26
N SER A 432 12.18 3.11 -7.19
CA SER A 432 13.53 3.63 -7.05
C SER A 432 14.60 2.54 -7.19
N LEU A 433 15.28 2.53 -8.33
CA LEU A 433 16.55 1.83 -8.59
C LEU A 433 17.63 2.81 -9.10
N VAL A 434 17.46 4.10 -8.84
CA VAL A 434 18.41 5.18 -9.16
C VAL A 434 19.04 5.61 -7.84
N ASP A 435 20.35 5.86 -7.83
CA ASP A 435 21.09 6.35 -6.66
C ASP A 435 20.53 7.69 -6.12
N ASP A 436 19.84 8.46 -6.97
CA ASP A 436 19.13 9.71 -6.61
C ASP A 436 17.82 9.87 -7.43
N PRO A 437 16.70 9.25 -7.02
CA PRO A 437 15.44 9.23 -7.78
C PRO A 437 14.80 10.62 -7.92
N SER A 438 15.09 11.57 -7.02
CA SER A 438 14.66 12.97 -7.19
C SER A 438 15.27 13.65 -8.42
N LEU A 439 16.53 13.35 -8.77
CA LEU A 439 17.21 14.02 -9.88
C LEU A 439 16.67 13.52 -11.23
N ASP A 440 16.47 12.22 -11.36
CA ASP A 440 15.86 11.62 -12.56
C ASP A 440 14.42 12.12 -12.73
N PHE A 441 13.66 12.22 -11.63
CA PHE A 441 12.33 12.81 -11.64
C PHE A 441 12.31 14.24 -12.19
N ILE A 442 13.24 15.08 -11.72
CA ILE A 442 13.35 16.47 -12.18
C ILE A 442 13.81 16.52 -13.64
N GLY A 443 14.69 15.61 -14.05
CA GLY A 443 15.08 15.43 -15.45
C GLY A 443 13.88 15.12 -16.35
N ASP A 444 13.04 14.16 -15.97
CA ASP A 444 11.82 13.80 -16.70
C ASP A 444 10.81 14.95 -16.77
N VAL A 445 10.65 15.67 -15.65
CA VAL A 445 9.87 16.89 -15.55
C VAL A 445 10.33 17.92 -16.60
N LEU A 446 11.64 18.18 -16.69
CA LEU A 446 12.18 19.13 -17.65
C LEU A 446 12.08 18.63 -19.09
N ALA A 447 12.26 17.33 -19.34
CA ALA A 447 12.19 16.72 -20.67
C ALA A 447 10.78 16.79 -21.28
N LYS A 448 9.74 16.74 -20.45
CA LYS A 448 8.33 16.87 -20.86
C LYS A 448 7.94 18.29 -21.26
N SER A 449 8.73 19.31 -20.89
CA SER A 449 8.35 20.70 -21.06
C SER A 449 8.27 21.13 -22.54
N GLN A 450 7.05 21.43 -23.01
CA GLN A 450 6.84 22.05 -24.33
C GLN A 450 7.12 23.56 -24.33
N LEU A 451 7.40 24.13 -23.15
CA LEU A 451 7.50 25.56 -22.87
C LEU A 451 8.73 26.24 -23.48
N GLY A 452 9.74 25.47 -23.92
CA GLY A 452 10.88 26.02 -24.67
C GLY A 452 10.48 26.79 -25.95
N SER A 453 9.24 26.58 -26.44
CA SER A 453 8.68 27.27 -27.61
C SER A 453 8.04 28.64 -27.32
N VAL A 454 7.91 29.04 -26.06
CA VAL A 454 7.08 30.19 -25.60
C VAL A 454 7.90 31.48 -25.47
N GLY A 455 9.19 31.44 -25.81
CA GLY A 455 10.07 32.60 -25.90
C GLY A 455 10.36 33.25 -24.54
N LYS A 456 10.06 34.55 -24.42
CA LYS A 456 10.33 35.39 -23.22
C LYS A 456 9.13 35.52 -22.27
N SER A 457 8.10 34.70 -22.41
CA SER A 457 6.93 34.77 -21.54
C SER A 457 7.22 34.10 -20.18
N GLU A 458 6.46 34.47 -19.14
CA GLU A 458 6.46 33.72 -17.89
C GLU A 458 5.89 32.32 -18.14
N THR A 459 6.63 31.29 -17.74
CA THR A 459 6.17 29.92 -17.85
C THR A 459 6.38 29.17 -16.54
N ILE A 460 5.43 28.31 -16.22
CA ILE A 460 5.50 27.44 -15.05
C ILE A 460 5.17 26.01 -15.44
N MET A 461 5.56 25.09 -14.58
CA MET A 461 5.10 23.71 -14.66
C MET A 461 4.45 23.33 -13.34
N ILE A 462 3.32 22.61 -13.39
CA ILE A 462 2.62 22.14 -12.19
C ILE A 462 2.58 20.63 -12.24
N VAL A 463 3.17 19.99 -11.22
CA VAL A 463 3.46 18.57 -11.19
C VAL A 463 2.71 17.92 -10.04
N ASP A 464 1.86 16.94 -10.34
CA ASP A 464 1.22 16.08 -9.35
C ASP A 464 2.19 14.96 -8.93
N CYS A 465 2.72 15.05 -7.71
CA CYS A 465 3.81 14.24 -7.21
C CYS A 465 3.31 13.06 -6.37
N PRO A 466 3.88 11.87 -6.56
CA PRO A 466 3.78 10.80 -5.57
C PRO A 466 4.34 11.25 -4.20
N PRO A 467 3.81 10.74 -3.07
CA PRO A 467 4.24 11.14 -1.72
C PRO A 467 5.75 11.03 -1.48
N THR A 468 6.37 9.96 -1.99
CA THR A 468 7.80 9.70 -1.85
C THR A 468 8.63 10.73 -2.60
N MET A 469 8.28 11.04 -3.86
CA MET A 469 8.98 12.04 -4.67
C MET A 469 8.82 13.45 -4.10
N PHE A 470 7.63 13.78 -3.59
CA PHE A 470 7.39 15.09 -2.97
C PHE A 470 8.28 15.29 -1.73
N ALA A 471 8.36 14.27 -0.86
CA ALA A 471 9.23 14.32 0.32
C ALA A 471 10.72 14.43 -0.06
N ASP A 472 11.13 13.72 -1.11
CA ASP A 472 12.52 13.72 -1.59
C ASP A 472 12.93 15.08 -2.16
N VAL A 473 12.06 15.70 -2.97
CA VAL A 473 12.25 17.07 -3.50
C VAL A 473 12.39 18.09 -2.36
N LEU A 474 11.64 17.93 -1.26
CA LEU A 474 11.79 18.78 -0.08
C LEU A 474 13.13 18.55 0.64
N GLY A 475 13.58 17.30 0.76
CA GLY A 475 14.86 16.94 1.36
C GLY A 475 16.07 17.43 0.55
N HIS A 476 15.92 17.55 -0.77
CA HIS A 476 16.99 17.88 -1.72
C HIS A 476 16.74 19.16 -2.53
N GLU A 477 15.99 20.11 -1.98
CA GLU A 477 15.59 21.37 -2.65
C GLU A 477 16.75 22.08 -3.36
N HIS A 478 17.91 22.21 -2.72
CA HIS A 478 19.06 22.90 -3.32
C HIS A 478 19.57 22.21 -4.59
N ARG A 479 19.61 20.86 -4.61
CA ARG A 479 20.01 20.08 -5.78
C ARG A 479 18.96 20.19 -6.88
N ALA A 480 17.69 20.09 -6.51
CA ALA A 480 16.55 20.24 -7.41
C ALA A 480 16.58 21.59 -8.13
N THR A 481 16.75 22.69 -7.40
CA THR A 481 16.89 24.05 -7.95
C THR A 481 18.11 24.18 -8.85
N SER A 482 19.25 23.57 -8.49
CA SER A 482 20.46 23.60 -9.31
C SER A 482 20.27 22.87 -10.64
N LEU A 483 19.52 21.76 -10.67
CA LEU A 483 19.18 21.06 -11.91
C LEU A 483 18.24 21.87 -12.79
N LEU A 484 17.19 22.47 -12.20
CA LEU A 484 16.29 23.37 -12.95
C LEU A 484 17.08 24.49 -13.64
N GLY A 485 18.10 25.03 -12.96
CA GLY A 485 19.04 26.04 -13.46
C GLY A 485 19.81 25.69 -14.72
N GLN A 486 19.82 24.41 -15.13
CA GLN A 486 20.47 23.97 -16.37
C GLN A 486 19.61 24.24 -17.62
N SER A 487 18.33 24.55 -17.44
CA SER A 487 17.40 24.89 -18.53
C SER A 487 16.99 26.36 -18.51
N CYS A 488 16.70 26.90 -19.70
CA CYS A 488 16.24 28.28 -19.86
C CYS A 488 14.71 28.45 -19.68
N GLN A 489 13.97 27.34 -19.57
CA GLN A 489 12.52 27.25 -19.28
C GLN A 489 12.23 25.89 -18.59
N PRO A 490 11.20 25.77 -17.74
CA PRO A 490 10.26 26.81 -17.32
C PRO A 490 10.88 27.82 -16.35
N GLY A 491 10.15 28.90 -16.03
CA GLY A 491 10.53 29.89 -15.02
C GLY A 491 10.57 29.32 -13.58
N GLY A 492 9.79 28.26 -13.34
CA GLY A 492 9.76 27.54 -12.07
C GLY A 492 8.77 26.38 -12.10
N VAL A 493 8.81 25.56 -11.06
CA VAL A 493 8.00 24.33 -10.97
C VAL A 493 7.26 24.29 -9.63
N PHE A 494 5.95 24.04 -9.69
CA PHE A 494 5.12 23.70 -8.54
C PHE A 494 5.04 22.18 -8.43
N PHE A 495 5.65 21.61 -7.40
CA PHE A 495 5.44 20.23 -6.99
C PHE A 495 4.22 20.20 -6.08
N VAL A 496 3.28 19.29 -6.30
CA VAL A 496 1.99 19.23 -5.61
C VAL A 496 1.75 17.80 -5.13
N LEU A 497 1.43 17.60 -3.85
CA LEU A 497 1.07 16.32 -3.26
C LEU A 497 -0.40 16.32 -2.84
N GLY A 498 -1.16 15.34 -3.35
CA GLY A 498 -2.50 15.03 -2.85
C GLY A 498 -2.44 14.26 -1.53
N MET A 499 -2.89 14.88 -0.43
CA MET A 499 -2.85 14.25 0.90
C MET A 499 -4.15 13.53 1.25
N CYS A 500 -5.28 14.15 0.97
CA CYS A 500 -6.66 13.65 1.05
C CYS A 500 -7.50 14.79 0.46
N TYR A 501 -8.37 14.51 -0.51
CA TYR A 501 -9.19 15.55 -1.10
C TYR A 501 -10.00 16.28 0.01
N PRO A 502 -9.91 17.61 0.15
CA PRO A 502 -9.45 18.60 -0.83
C PRO A 502 -8.03 19.16 -0.64
N GLN A 503 -7.31 18.74 0.40
CA GLN A 503 -6.05 19.35 0.84
C GLN A 503 -4.87 18.96 -0.05
N ARG A 504 -4.11 19.96 -0.47
CA ARG A 504 -2.87 19.82 -1.23
C ARG A 504 -1.70 20.36 -0.39
N LEU A 505 -0.60 19.62 -0.38
CA LEU A 505 0.69 20.20 -0.03
C LEU A 505 1.39 20.59 -1.33
N TYR A 506 2.08 21.71 -1.35
CA TYR A 506 2.81 22.11 -2.54
C TYR A 506 4.09 22.85 -2.19
N LYS A 507 5.04 22.81 -3.13
CA LYS A 507 6.32 23.50 -3.06
C LYS A 507 6.64 24.10 -4.41
N PHE A 508 6.91 25.40 -4.43
CA PHE A 508 7.44 26.08 -5.59
C PHE A 508 8.97 26.07 -5.55
N LEU A 509 9.60 25.62 -6.63
CA LEU A 509 11.03 25.75 -6.86
C LEU A 509 11.27 26.72 -8.04
N PRO A 510 12.00 27.83 -7.83
CA PRO A 510 12.36 28.73 -8.90
C PRO A 510 13.41 28.09 -9.82
N ASN A 511 13.39 28.41 -11.11
CA ASN A 511 14.48 28.09 -12.03
C ASN A 511 15.43 29.30 -12.15
N PRO A 512 16.65 29.25 -11.57
CA PRO A 512 17.60 30.36 -11.65
C PRO A 512 18.19 30.58 -13.06
N GLY A 513 18.10 29.59 -13.95
CA GLY A 513 18.55 29.65 -15.33
C GLY A 513 17.51 30.19 -16.31
N ALA A 514 16.28 30.47 -15.84
CA ALA A 514 15.18 30.85 -16.71
C ALA A 514 15.38 32.23 -17.37
N ILE A 515 14.99 32.34 -18.64
CA ILE A 515 15.02 33.62 -19.38
C ILE A 515 14.08 34.64 -18.76
N THR A 516 12.93 34.18 -18.29
CA THR A 516 11.91 35.00 -17.64
C THR A 516 11.56 34.36 -16.30
N PRO A 517 11.91 35.00 -15.17
CA PRO A 517 11.56 34.50 -13.85
C PRO A 517 10.05 34.61 -13.62
N VAL A 518 9.51 33.75 -12.75
CA VAL A 518 8.10 33.79 -12.35
C VAL A 518 7.90 34.90 -11.33
N SER A 519 6.92 35.78 -11.57
CA SER A 519 6.62 36.87 -10.63
C SER A 519 5.95 36.37 -9.35
N ASP A 520 6.15 37.09 -8.23
CA ASP A 520 5.49 36.79 -6.95
C ASP A 520 3.96 36.81 -7.06
N VAL A 521 3.43 37.62 -7.98
CA VAL A 521 1.99 37.69 -8.30
C VAL A 521 1.51 36.36 -8.86
N THR A 522 2.22 35.80 -9.82
CA THR A 522 1.95 34.48 -10.40
C THR A 522 2.08 33.39 -9.35
N ILE A 523 3.15 33.42 -8.54
CA ILE A 523 3.38 32.42 -7.48
C ILE A 523 2.23 32.44 -6.46
N GLY A 524 1.83 33.63 -6.02
CA GLY A 524 0.72 33.80 -5.08
C GLY A 524 -0.63 33.39 -5.66
N LEU A 525 -0.87 33.61 -6.96
CA LEU A 525 -2.10 33.17 -7.63
C LEU A 525 -2.21 31.64 -7.69
N VAL A 526 -1.15 30.95 -8.11
CA VAL A 526 -1.13 29.48 -8.20
C VAL A 526 -1.23 28.86 -6.81
N SER A 527 -0.53 29.41 -5.83
CA SER A 527 -0.62 28.99 -4.42
C SER A 527 -2.06 29.07 -3.91
N ARG A 528 -2.73 30.23 -4.10
CA ARG A 528 -4.14 30.37 -3.73
C ARG A 528 -5.04 29.38 -4.46
N ALA A 529 -4.78 29.09 -5.74
CA ALA A 529 -5.52 28.09 -6.49
C ALA A 529 -5.37 26.67 -5.91
N LEU A 530 -4.16 26.30 -5.50
CA LEU A 530 -3.90 25.03 -4.84
C LEU A 530 -4.58 24.94 -3.46
N ASP A 531 -4.81 26.07 -2.79
CA ASP A 531 -5.56 26.17 -1.52
C ASP A 531 -7.09 26.20 -1.69
N VAL A 532 -7.62 26.38 -2.91
CA VAL A 532 -9.08 26.42 -3.13
C VAL A 532 -9.71 25.07 -2.76
N ASP A 533 -10.67 25.07 -1.85
CA ASP A 533 -11.44 23.87 -1.57
C ASP A 533 -12.47 23.63 -2.69
N LEU A 534 -12.36 22.48 -3.35
CA LEU A 534 -13.34 22.00 -4.31
C LEU A 534 -14.28 21.04 -3.57
N GLN A 535 -15.33 21.53 -2.92
CA GLN A 535 -16.24 20.63 -2.20
C GLN A 535 -17.18 19.88 -3.17
N PRO A 536 -17.61 18.65 -2.83
CA PRO A 536 -18.77 18.07 -3.49
C PRO A 536 -19.99 19.00 -3.25
N PRO A 537 -20.92 19.11 -4.21
CA PRO A 537 -22.14 19.87 -3.99
C PRO A 537 -22.85 19.31 -2.76
N ARG A 538 -23.22 20.19 -1.81
CA ARG A 538 -24.03 19.78 -0.66
C ARG A 538 -25.36 19.21 -1.19
N PRO A 539 -25.82 18.08 -0.65
CA PRO A 539 -27.03 17.40 -1.12
C PRO A 539 -28.28 18.28 -1.07
#